data_AF-I7I8M7-F1
#
_entry.id   AF-I7I8M7-F1
#
_cell.length_a   1.000
_cell.length_b   1.000
_cell.length_c   1.000
_cell.angle_alpha   90.00
_cell.angle_beta   90.00
_cell.angle_gamma   90.00
#
_symmetry.space_group_name_H-M   'P 1'
#
loop_
_entity.id
_entity.type
_entity.pdbx_description
1 polymer ?
#
loop_
_entity_poly.entity_id
_entity_poly.type
_entity_poly.pdbx_seq_one_letter_code
_entity_poly.pdbx_strand_id
1 'polypeptide(L)'
;MVDMPGPTKSNWGRWQTAMGNDDDDKALSDEELINKVDKIDDYIEKLYCEAVERLTKICVIAESDEHSHAESVKTLTKHMYKFEVSLERLMKIIKSGKSKSFCDGTLPLGIVRWVNESKDPVQWILSSAVNRRNTECNKLKVASQSIGLFKTTLLDALQKQEFTHKLWP
;
A
#
# COMPACT_ATOMS: atom_id res chain seq x y z
N MET A 1 -2.94 -12.49 31.94
CA MET A 1 -3.44 -12.65 30.56
C MET A 1 -4.89 -12.23 30.57
N VAL A 2 -5.22 -11.10 29.94
CA VAL A 2 -6.60 -10.61 29.86
C VAL A 2 -7.12 -11.05 28.50
N ASP A 3 -8.06 -12.00 28.50
CA ASP A 3 -8.73 -12.45 27.29
C ASP A 3 -9.52 -11.28 26.69
N MET A 4 -9.15 -10.86 25.49
CA MET A 4 -9.97 -9.95 24.70
C MET A 4 -11.19 -10.71 24.16
N PRO A 5 -12.41 -10.17 24.29
CA PRO A 5 -13.58 -10.79 23.68
C PRO A 5 -13.46 -10.73 22.15
N GLY A 6 -13.62 -11.89 21.52
CA GLY A 6 -13.67 -12.01 20.06
C GLY A 6 -14.87 -11.29 19.44
N PRO A 7 -14.89 -11.08 18.11
CA PRO A 7 -15.91 -10.31 17.43
C PRO A 7 -17.28 -10.98 17.61
N THR A 8 -18.17 -10.32 18.36
CA THR A 8 -19.55 -10.76 18.56
C THR A 8 -20.33 -10.68 17.25
N LYS A 9 -21.25 -11.62 17.05
CA LYS A 9 -22.23 -11.65 15.95
C LYS A 9 -22.89 -10.28 15.80
N SER A 10 -22.40 -9.49 14.84
CA SER A 10 -23.21 -8.88 13.79
C SER A 10 -24.64 -8.49 14.26
N ASN A 11 -24.79 -7.27 14.80
CA ASN A 11 -26.05 -6.69 15.31
C ASN A 11 -27.01 -6.15 14.20
N TRP A 12 -26.90 -6.67 12.97
CA TRP A 12 -27.34 -6.02 11.72
C TRP A 12 -28.85 -5.98 11.50
N GLY A 13 -29.59 -6.98 11.98
CA GLY A 13 -31.05 -7.01 11.80
C GLY A 13 -31.78 -5.85 12.50
N ARG A 14 -31.14 -5.24 13.51
CA ARG A 14 -31.74 -4.18 14.33
C ARG A 14 -31.71 -2.81 13.64
N TRP A 15 -30.72 -2.55 12.79
CA TRP A 15 -30.52 -1.24 12.15
C TRP A 15 -31.17 -1.14 10.77
N GLN A 16 -31.23 -2.24 10.01
CA GLN A 16 -31.91 -2.28 8.69
C GLN A 16 -33.42 -1.99 8.80
N THR A 17 -34.06 -2.45 9.88
CA THR A 17 -35.50 -2.24 10.11
C THR A 17 -35.82 -0.76 10.39
N ALA A 18 -34.84 0.06 10.77
CA ALA A 18 -35.05 1.45 11.20
C ALA A 18 -34.88 2.50 10.07
N MET A 19 -34.29 2.16 8.92
CA MET A 19 -33.81 3.19 7.97
C MET A 19 -34.60 3.37 6.68
N GLY A 20 -35.53 2.49 6.31
CA GLY A 20 -36.25 2.59 5.04
C GLY A 20 -35.33 2.41 3.82
N ASN A 21 -35.86 1.81 2.76
CA ASN A 21 -35.11 1.61 1.52
C ASN A 21 -35.00 2.95 0.77
N ASP A 22 -33.89 3.65 0.92
CA ASP A 22 -33.53 4.74 0.00
C ASP A 22 -32.86 4.13 -1.24
N ASP A 23 -33.51 4.31 -2.40
CA ASP A 23 -33.20 3.74 -3.72
C ASP A 23 -31.88 4.24 -4.39
N ASP A 24 -30.98 4.90 -3.67
CA ASP A 24 -29.75 5.48 -4.25
C ASP A 24 -28.62 4.46 -4.47
N ASP A 25 -28.74 3.24 -3.96
CA ASP A 25 -27.66 2.24 -4.01
C ASP A 25 -27.79 1.33 -5.24
N LYS A 26 -27.78 1.91 -6.45
CA LYS A 26 -27.47 1.13 -7.67
C LYS A 26 -25.96 0.93 -7.81
N ALA A 27 -25.33 0.43 -6.75
CA ALA A 27 -23.96 -0.04 -6.80
C ALA A 27 -23.94 -1.38 -7.56
N LEU A 28 -23.02 -1.53 -8.52
CA LEU A 28 -22.71 -2.84 -9.12
C LEU A 28 -22.50 -3.86 -8.00
N SER A 29 -23.00 -5.09 -8.18
CA SER A 29 -22.86 -6.13 -7.18
C SER A 29 -21.39 -6.28 -6.81
N ASP A 30 -21.09 -6.43 -5.51
CA ASP A 30 -19.74 -6.65 -5.00
C ASP A 30 -19.05 -7.81 -5.76
N GLU A 31 -19.82 -8.77 -6.27
CA GLU A 31 -19.33 -9.91 -7.06
C GLU A 31 -18.93 -9.56 -8.50
N GLU A 32 -19.58 -8.57 -9.12
CA GLU A 32 -19.31 -8.12 -10.49
C GLU A 32 -18.06 -7.23 -10.56
N LEU A 33 -17.82 -6.42 -9.53
CA LEU A 33 -16.65 -5.55 -9.43
C LEU A 33 -15.39 -6.31 -9.04
N ILE A 34 -15.49 -7.28 -8.12
CA ILE A 34 -14.36 -8.11 -7.67
C ILE A 34 -13.80 -9.00 -8.81
N ASN A 35 -14.61 -9.33 -9.82
CA ASN A 35 -14.17 -10.17 -10.95
C ASN A 35 -13.43 -9.40 -12.06
N LYS A 36 -13.43 -8.06 -12.06
CA LYS A 36 -12.68 -7.23 -13.02
C LYS A 36 -11.42 -6.69 -12.34
N VAL A 37 -10.35 -7.50 -12.37
CA VAL A 37 -9.05 -7.19 -11.74
C VAL A 37 -8.51 -5.82 -12.15
N ASP A 38 -8.68 -5.40 -13.41
CA ASP A 38 -8.18 -4.11 -13.91
C ASP A 38 -8.89 -2.88 -13.33
N LYS A 39 -10.02 -3.06 -12.64
CA LYS A 39 -10.79 -1.97 -11.99
C LYS A 39 -10.79 -2.06 -10.48
N ILE A 40 -10.06 -3.02 -9.91
CA ILE A 40 -10.10 -3.28 -8.48
C ILE A 40 -9.41 -2.17 -7.70
N ASP A 41 -8.35 -1.58 -8.24
CA ASP A 41 -7.58 -0.51 -7.58
C ASP A 41 -8.42 0.78 -7.50
N ASP A 42 -9.04 1.21 -8.61
CA ASP A 42 -10.00 2.33 -8.64
C ASP A 42 -11.17 2.09 -7.68
N TYR A 43 -11.63 0.84 -7.54
CA TYR A 43 -12.71 0.48 -6.63
C TYR A 43 -12.28 0.56 -5.16
N ILE A 44 -11.07 0.10 -4.83
CA ILE A 44 -10.50 0.21 -3.49
C ILE A 44 -10.34 1.68 -3.11
N GLU A 45 -9.79 2.51 -4.01
CA GLU A 45 -9.65 3.94 -3.80
C GLU A 45 -11.01 4.60 -3.53
N LYS A 46 -12.01 4.29 -4.37
CA LYS A 46 -13.38 4.79 -4.18
C LYS A 46 -13.96 4.40 -2.82
N LEU A 47 -13.86 3.12 -2.43
CA LEU A 47 -14.36 2.64 -1.15
C LEU A 47 -13.64 3.29 0.04
N TYR A 48 -12.33 3.51 -0.08
CA TYR A 48 -11.55 4.19 0.94
C TYR A 48 -11.99 5.65 1.09
N CYS A 49 -12.13 6.38 -0.02
CA CYS A 49 -12.66 7.75 -0.02
C CYS A 49 -14.06 7.82 0.58
N GLU A 50 -14.96 6.90 0.20
CA GLU A 50 -16.30 6.81 0.80
C GLU A 50 -16.22 6.60 2.31
N ALA A 51 -15.36 5.71 2.80
CA ALA A 51 -15.20 5.48 4.24
C ALA A 51 -14.70 6.75 4.96
N VAL A 52 -13.70 7.44 4.41
CA VAL A 52 -13.17 8.70 4.98
C VAL A 52 -14.23 9.80 4.96
N GLU A 53 -15.00 9.94 3.88
CA GLU A 53 -16.07 10.92 3.79
C GLU A 53 -17.17 10.67 4.82
N ARG A 54 -17.57 9.40 5.01
CA ARG A 54 -18.56 9.02 6.02
C ARG A 54 -18.03 9.27 7.43
N LEU A 55 -16.77 8.94 7.71
CA LEU A 55 -16.13 9.24 8.99
C LEU A 55 -16.09 10.74 9.27
N THR A 56 -15.76 11.55 8.26
CA THR A 56 -15.75 13.01 8.37
C THR A 56 -17.14 13.54 8.72
N LYS A 57 -18.19 13.05 8.03
CA LYS A 57 -19.59 13.44 8.34
C LYS A 57 -20.03 13.02 9.73
N ILE A 58 -19.60 11.85 10.21
CA ILE A 58 -19.84 11.40 11.59
C ILE A 58 -19.20 12.38 12.59
N CYS A 59 -17.92 12.74 12.40
CA CYS A 59 -17.23 13.69 13.27
C CYS A 59 -17.92 15.05 13.28
N VAL A 60 -18.28 15.59 12.11
CA VAL A 60 -18.98 16.89 12.01
C VAL A 60 -20.30 16.89 12.77
N ILE A 61 -21.12 15.83 12.62
CA ILE A 61 -22.40 15.72 13.33
C ILE A 61 -22.20 15.52 14.84
N ALA A 62 -21.14 14.81 15.23
CA ALA A 62 -20.80 14.55 16.63
C ALA A 62 -20.14 15.73 17.35
N GLU A 63 -19.73 16.76 16.61
CA GLU A 63 -19.20 18.03 17.15
C GLU A 63 -20.23 19.17 17.04
N SER A 64 -21.28 19.02 16.24
CA SER A 64 -22.29 20.06 16.00
C SER A 64 -23.33 20.12 17.12
N ASP A 65 -23.48 21.27 17.81
CA ASP A 65 -24.36 21.50 18.98
C ASP A 65 -25.83 20.97 18.89
N GLU A 66 -26.31 20.63 17.69
CA GLU A 66 -27.61 20.05 17.36
C GLU A 66 -27.81 18.55 17.73
N HIS A 67 -26.90 17.94 18.50
CA HIS A 67 -26.93 16.51 18.89
C HIS A 67 -28.25 16.03 19.55
N SER A 68 -29.09 16.94 20.03
CA SER A 68 -30.37 16.64 20.67
C SER A 68 -31.55 16.46 19.69
N HIS A 69 -31.37 16.76 18.40
CA HIS A 69 -32.42 16.59 17.40
C HIS A 69 -32.47 15.14 16.91
N ALA A 70 -33.67 14.55 16.94
CA ALA A 70 -33.91 13.17 16.50
C ALA A 70 -33.44 12.91 15.05
N GLU A 71 -33.51 13.94 14.19
CA GLU A 71 -33.06 13.87 12.79
C GLU A 71 -31.52 13.80 12.67
N SER A 72 -30.80 14.51 13.55
CA SER A 72 -29.32 14.46 13.63
C SER A 72 -28.85 13.08 14.08
N VAL A 73 -29.55 12.46 15.06
CA VAL A 73 -29.27 11.08 15.52
C VAL A 73 -29.56 10.06 14.42
N LYS A 74 -30.66 10.22 13.67
CA LYS A 74 -30.99 9.34 12.53
C LYS A 74 -29.94 9.43 11.42
N THR A 75 -29.53 10.65 11.09
CA THR A 75 -28.49 10.93 10.08
C THR A 75 -27.14 10.37 10.51
N LEU A 76 -26.74 10.58 11.76
CA LEU A 76 -25.52 10.03 12.35
C LEU A 76 -25.51 8.50 12.25
N THR A 77 -26.60 7.85 12.65
CA THR A 77 -26.73 6.39 12.59
C THR A 77 -26.59 5.90 11.15
N LYS A 78 -27.19 6.60 10.17
CA LYS A 78 -27.09 6.27 8.74
C LYS A 78 -25.64 6.37 8.25
N HIS A 79 -24.91 7.40 8.65
CA HIS A 79 -23.50 7.54 8.30
C HIS A 79 -22.61 6.49 8.96
N MET A 80 -22.85 6.15 10.23
CA MET A 80 -22.14 5.06 10.94
C MET A 80 -22.35 3.72 10.25
N TYR A 81 -23.60 3.40 9.88
CA TYR A 81 -23.91 2.18 9.13
C TYR A 81 -23.18 2.13 7.78
N LYS A 82 -23.27 3.21 6.99
CA LYS A 82 -22.59 3.27 5.69
C LYS A 82 -21.07 3.19 5.82
N PHE A 83 -20.49 3.79 6.86
CA PHE A 83 -19.06 3.67 7.17
C PHE A 83 -18.66 2.22 7.45
N GLU A 84 -19.43 1.52 8.29
CA GLU A 84 -19.18 0.11 8.64
C GLU A 84 -19.26 -0.79 7.39
N VAL A 85 -20.27 -0.60 6.54
CA VAL A 85 -20.42 -1.33 5.27
C VAL A 85 -19.21 -1.12 4.35
N SER A 86 -18.73 0.12 4.20
CA SER A 86 -17.53 0.40 3.40
C SER A 86 -16.29 -0.31 3.96
N LEU A 87 -16.12 -0.36 5.29
CA LEU A 87 -15.03 -1.10 5.93
C LEU A 87 -15.13 -2.60 5.74
N GLU A 88 -16.33 -3.19 5.86
CA GLU A 88 -16.54 -4.61 5.62
C GLU A 88 -16.21 -5.00 4.18
N ARG A 89 -16.61 -4.16 3.20
CA ARG A 89 -16.27 -4.36 1.79
C ARG A 89 -14.76 -4.31 1.55
N LEU A 90 -14.06 -3.31 2.11
CA LEU A 90 -12.60 -3.24 2.05
C LEU A 90 -11.94 -4.49 2.66
N MET A 91 -12.43 -4.94 3.81
CA MET A 91 -11.91 -6.13 4.49
C MET A 91 -12.18 -7.42 3.71
N LYS A 92 -13.31 -7.52 3.01
CA LYS A 92 -13.63 -8.63 2.11
C LYS A 92 -12.65 -8.67 0.92
N ILE A 93 -12.32 -7.51 0.35
CA ILE A 93 -11.33 -7.41 -0.73
C ILE A 93 -9.95 -7.87 -0.23
N ILE A 94 -9.48 -7.37 0.92
CA ILE A 94 -8.20 -7.77 1.53
C ILE A 94 -8.15 -9.28 1.78
N LYS A 95 -9.21 -9.86 2.38
CA LYS A 95 -9.29 -11.30 2.68
C LYS A 95 -9.41 -12.17 1.43
N SER A 96 -10.02 -11.66 0.36
CA SER A 96 -10.24 -12.44 -0.86
C SER A 96 -8.95 -12.72 -1.64
N GLY A 97 -7.86 -12.00 -1.36
CA GLY A 97 -6.58 -12.18 -2.06
C GLY A 97 -6.64 -11.91 -3.57
N LYS A 98 -7.77 -11.39 -4.08
CA LYS A 98 -8.06 -11.29 -5.52
C LYS A 98 -7.40 -10.09 -6.20
N SER A 99 -6.85 -9.15 -5.43
CA SER A 99 -5.93 -8.19 -6.02
C SER A 99 -4.57 -8.88 -6.20
N LYS A 100 -4.31 -9.38 -7.41
CA LYS A 100 -2.96 -9.78 -7.82
C LYS A 100 -1.95 -8.63 -7.62
N SER A 101 -2.41 -7.37 -7.67
CA SER A 101 -1.59 -6.17 -7.45
C SER A 101 -1.16 -6.02 -5.98
N PHE A 102 -2.07 -6.24 -5.01
CA PHE A 102 -1.78 -6.08 -3.57
C PHE A 102 -1.28 -7.35 -2.87
N CYS A 103 -1.58 -8.54 -3.40
CA CYS A 103 -1.28 -9.82 -2.71
C CYS A 103 -0.01 -10.53 -3.20
N ASP A 104 0.48 -10.26 -4.42
CA ASP A 104 1.76 -10.82 -4.90
C ASP A 104 2.98 -9.94 -4.53
N GLY A 105 2.75 -8.70 -4.09
CA GLY A 105 3.80 -7.78 -3.64
C GLY A 105 4.02 -7.86 -2.14
N THR A 106 5.18 -8.36 -1.69
CA THR A 106 5.59 -8.15 -0.30
C THR A 106 5.92 -6.66 -0.11
N LEU A 107 5.01 -5.91 0.50
CA LEU A 107 5.26 -4.51 0.87
C LEU A 107 6.44 -4.46 1.85
N PRO A 108 7.54 -3.77 1.51
CA PRO A 108 8.66 -3.61 2.45
C PRO A 108 8.17 -2.92 3.72
N LEU A 109 8.48 -3.49 4.89
CA LEU A 109 8.15 -2.92 6.21
C LEU A 109 8.56 -1.44 6.34
N GLY A 110 9.61 -1.02 5.65
CA GLY A 110 10.06 0.37 5.63
C GLY A 110 9.07 1.34 4.98
N ILE A 111 8.35 0.93 3.94
CA ILE A 111 7.30 1.73 3.30
C ILE A 111 6.11 1.88 4.25
N VAL A 112 5.67 0.77 4.85
CA VAL A 112 4.57 0.77 5.82
C VAL A 112 4.87 1.70 7.00
N ARG A 113 6.09 1.63 7.54
CA ARG A 113 6.52 2.52 8.63
C ARG A 113 6.49 4.00 8.23
N TRP A 114 6.91 4.33 7.00
CA TRP A 114 6.88 5.71 6.51
C TRP A 114 5.48 6.26 6.38
N VAL A 115 4.55 5.46 5.83
CA VAL A 115 3.13 5.83 5.76
C VAL A 115 2.56 6.05 7.17
N ASN A 116 2.88 5.17 8.13
CA ASN A 116 2.46 5.33 9.53
C ASN A 116 3.03 6.58 10.20
N GLU A 117 4.22 7.04 9.79
CA GLU A 117 4.84 8.28 10.26
C GLU A 117 4.40 9.52 9.46
N SER A 118 3.39 9.39 8.58
CA SER A 118 2.90 10.45 7.70
C SER A 118 4.00 11.03 6.78
N LYS A 119 4.94 10.18 6.34
CA LYS A 119 6.01 10.54 5.40
C LYS A 119 5.72 9.99 4.01
N ASP A 120 6.24 10.65 2.98
CA ASP A 120 6.04 10.28 1.58
C ASP A 120 6.73 8.95 1.22
N PRO A 121 6.01 7.85 0.95
CA PRO A 121 6.61 6.56 0.64
C PRO A 121 7.52 6.57 -0.61
N VAL A 122 7.32 7.51 -1.55
CA VAL A 122 8.17 7.64 -2.75
C VAL A 122 9.60 8.00 -2.37
N GLN A 123 9.77 8.91 -1.40
CA GLN A 123 11.09 9.30 -0.90
C GLN A 123 11.81 8.12 -0.24
N TRP A 124 11.09 7.23 0.46
CA TRP A 124 11.69 6.01 1.00
C TRP A 124 12.23 5.09 -0.10
N ILE A 125 11.46 4.92 -1.18
CA ILE A 125 11.87 4.10 -2.34
C ILE A 125 13.14 4.68 -2.96
N LEU A 126 13.16 6.00 -3.17
CA LEU A 126 14.30 6.72 -3.73
C LEU A 126 15.55 6.55 -2.85
N SER A 127 15.44 6.81 -1.55
CA SER A 127 16.60 6.75 -0.64
C SER A 127 17.09 5.32 -0.41
N SER A 128 16.16 4.37 -0.25
CA SER A 128 16.47 3.05 0.30
C SER A 128 16.70 2.00 -0.77
N ALA A 129 15.99 2.08 -1.91
CA ALA A 129 16.13 1.12 -3.01
C ALA A 129 16.98 1.70 -4.14
N VAL A 130 16.63 2.88 -4.65
CA VAL A 130 17.26 3.43 -5.86
C VAL A 130 18.68 3.94 -5.57
N ASN A 131 18.84 4.87 -4.62
CA ASN A 131 20.14 5.47 -4.33
C ASN A 131 21.16 4.47 -3.80
N ARG A 132 20.71 3.55 -2.94
CA ARG A 132 21.57 2.48 -2.43
C ARG A 132 22.07 1.58 -3.55
N ARG A 133 21.19 1.14 -4.46
CA ARG A 133 21.56 0.30 -5.60
C ARG A 133 22.50 1.04 -6.56
N ASN A 134 22.23 2.31 -6.84
CA ASN A 134 23.12 3.14 -7.67
C ASN A 134 24.53 3.24 -7.06
N THR A 135 24.61 3.42 -5.74
CA THR A 135 25.88 3.48 -5.02
C THR A 135 26.67 2.17 -5.15
N GLU A 136 26.00 1.03 -4.95
CA GLU A 136 26.64 -0.28 -5.09
C GLU A 136 27.04 -0.58 -6.55
N CYS A 137 26.19 -0.23 -7.52
CA CYS A 137 26.53 -0.34 -8.94
C CYS A 137 27.78 0.48 -9.29
N ASN A 138 27.89 1.71 -8.77
CA ASN A 138 29.07 2.54 -8.98
C ASN A 138 30.33 1.92 -8.37
N LYS A 139 30.26 1.36 -7.16
CA LYS A 139 31.40 0.63 -6.55
C LYS A 139 31.83 -0.55 -7.41
N LEU A 140 30.89 -1.36 -7.89
CA LEU A 140 31.17 -2.50 -8.77
C LEU A 140 31.79 -2.07 -10.09
N LYS A 141 31.32 -0.95 -10.67
CA LYS A 141 31.88 -0.37 -11.89
C LYS A 141 33.33 0.05 -11.69
N VAL A 142 33.63 0.74 -10.58
CA VAL A 142 35.01 1.14 -10.23
C VAL A 142 35.90 -0.10 -10.05
N ALA A 143 35.44 -1.10 -9.29
CA ALA A 143 36.18 -2.34 -9.09
C ALA A 143 36.47 -3.06 -10.42
N SER A 144 35.49 -3.15 -11.30
CA SER A 144 35.64 -3.73 -12.64
C SER A 144 36.67 -2.98 -13.48
N GLN A 145 36.67 -1.65 -13.43
CA GLN A 145 37.67 -0.82 -14.11
C GLN A 145 39.08 -1.07 -13.55
N SER A 146 39.23 -1.15 -12.22
CA SER A 146 40.51 -1.46 -11.58
C SER A 146 41.05 -2.83 -11.97
N ILE A 147 40.19 -3.86 -12.06
CA ILE A 147 40.56 -5.18 -12.55
C ILE A 147 41.02 -5.10 -14.02
N GLY A 148 40.31 -4.34 -14.85
CA GLY A 148 40.70 -4.08 -16.24
C GLY A 148 42.09 -3.47 -16.36
N LEU A 149 42.37 -2.42 -15.58
CA LEU A 149 43.68 -1.75 -15.52
C LEU A 149 44.79 -2.67 -15.01
N PHE A 150 44.50 -3.48 -14.00
CA PHE A 150 45.45 -4.46 -13.49
C PHE A 150 45.80 -5.50 -14.57
N LYS A 151 44.80 -6.03 -15.28
CA LYS A 151 44.99 -6.96 -16.38
C LYS A 151 45.87 -6.38 -17.49
N THR A 152 45.59 -5.14 -17.93
CA THR A 152 46.40 -4.49 -18.98
C THR A 152 47.84 -4.27 -18.52
N THR A 153 48.03 -3.81 -17.28
CA THR A 153 49.38 -3.60 -16.72
C THR A 153 50.19 -4.89 -16.65
N LEU A 154 49.53 -5.99 -16.26
CA LEU A 154 50.16 -7.30 -16.14
C LEU A 154 50.52 -7.88 -17.51
N LEU A 155 49.67 -7.71 -18.52
CA LEU A 155 49.97 -8.10 -19.91
C LEU A 155 51.14 -7.29 -20.48
N ASP A 156 51.15 -5.98 -20.25
CA ASP A 156 52.26 -5.12 -20.70
C ASP A 156 53.59 -5.51 -20.04
N ALA A 157 53.56 -5.87 -18.75
CA ALA A 157 54.74 -6.34 -18.03
C ALA A 157 55.27 -7.67 -18.59
N LEU A 158 54.38 -8.62 -18.87
CA LEU A 158 54.73 -9.91 -19.47
C LEU A 158 55.32 -9.76 -20.87
N GLN A 159 54.71 -8.93 -21.72
CA GLN A 159 55.22 -8.66 -23.08
C GLN A 159 56.60 -8.00 -23.05
N LYS A 160 56.84 -7.07 -22.12
CA LYS A 160 58.16 -6.45 -21.94
C LYS A 160 59.21 -7.47 -21.46
N GLN A 161 58.85 -8.37 -20.55
CA GLN A 161 59.74 -9.44 -20.08
C GLN A 161 60.13 -10.41 -21.21
N GLU A 162 59.18 -10.84 -22.03
CA GLU A 162 59.46 -11.67 -23.22
C GLU A 162 60.40 -10.95 -24.20
N PHE A 163 60.24 -9.63 -24.37
CA PHE A 163 61.12 -8.82 -25.21
C PHE A 163 62.55 -8.75 -24.67
N THR A 164 62.74 -8.59 -23.36
CA THR A 164 64.06 -8.57 -22.73
C THR A 164 64.78 -9.92 -22.79
N HIS A 165 64.04 -11.03 -22.71
CA HIS A 165 64.63 -12.37 -22.76
C HIS A 165 65.09 -12.78 -24.18
N LYS A 166 64.59 -12.13 -25.23
CA LYS A 166 65.03 -12.31 -26.63
C LYS A 166 66.24 -11.45 -27.02
N LEU A 167 66.58 -10.46 -26.22
CA LEU A 167 67.69 -9.51 -26.47
C LEU A 167 68.99 -9.90 -25.76
N TRP A 168 68.98 -10.95 -24.94
CA TRP A 168 70.20 -11.56 -24.38
C TRP A 168 70.37 -12.97 -24.95
N PRO A 169 71.44 -13.24 -25.74
CA PRO A 169 71.77 -14.58 -26.23
C PRO A 169 72.29 -15.51 -25.14
#